data_AF-A0AAN7Q6G5-F1
#
_entry.id   AF-A0AAN7Q6G5-F1
#
_cell.length_a   1.000
_cell.length_b   1.000
_cell.length_c   1.000
_cell.angle_alpha   90.00
_cell.angle_beta   90.00
_cell.angle_gamma   90.00
#
_symmetry.space_group_name_H-M   'P 1'
#
loop_
_entity.id
_entity.type
_entity.pdbx_description
1 polymer ?
#
loop_
_entity_poly.entity_id
_entity_poly.type
_entity_poly.pdbx_seq_one_letter_code
_entity_poly.pdbx_strand_id
1 'polypeptide(L)'
;MLVSRGLQLFKFSKAFSNSRLICTSGIQRSHAPWNYRCPPPPQPKYIHTLADGIAALMWWWVLWHLFTQYDHITGEFDYPDPSKWTDEELGIPCDDDQ
;
A
#
# COMPACT_ATOMS: atom_id res chain seq x y z
N MET A 1 14.68 28.76 54.81
CA MET A 1 15.34 28.55 53.50
C MET A 1 15.93 27.14 53.31
N LEU A 2 15.39 26.09 53.97
CA LEU A 2 15.96 24.72 53.91
C LEU A 2 15.19 23.74 53.02
N VAL A 3 13.99 24.10 52.54
CA VAL A 3 13.13 23.18 51.76
C VAL A 3 13.46 23.18 50.26
N SER A 4 14.07 24.24 49.71
CA SER A 4 14.27 24.35 48.25
C SER A 4 15.43 23.52 47.70
N ARG A 5 16.36 23.07 48.55
CA ARG A 5 17.54 22.29 48.13
C ARG A 5 17.42 20.79 48.39
N GLY A 6 16.52 20.34 49.27
CA GLY A 6 16.29 18.92 49.56
C GLY A 6 15.64 18.14 48.41
N LEU A 7 14.75 18.79 47.64
CA LEU A 7 14.06 18.19 46.49
C LEU A 7 15.00 17.91 45.28
N GLN A 8 16.16 18.56 45.21
CA GLN A 8 17.13 18.35 44.13
C GLN A 8 17.95 17.07 44.33
N LEU A 9 18.18 16.63 45.56
CA LEU A 9 18.94 15.41 45.86
C LEU A 9 18.18 14.13 45.46
N PHE A 10 16.85 14.13 45.54
CA PHE A 10 16.04 12.99 45.10
C PHE A 10 16.11 12.73 43.59
N LYS A 11 16.36 13.76 42.77
CA LYS A 11 16.50 13.62 41.31
C LYS A 11 17.78 12.90 40.89
N PHE A 12 18.83 12.92 41.73
CA PHE A 12 20.10 12.24 41.43
C PHE A 12 20.09 10.75 41.80
N SER A 13 19.21 10.30 42.69
CA SER A 13 19.13 8.87 43.07
C SER A 13 18.78 7.94 41.91
N LYS A 14 17.93 8.40 40.96
CA LYS A 14 17.57 7.63 39.75
C LYS A 14 18.68 7.59 38.69
N ALA A 15 19.68 8.48 38.76
CA ALA A 15 20.78 8.51 37.79
C ALA A 15 21.81 7.40 38.04
N PHE A 16 21.94 6.92 39.28
CA PHE A 16 22.98 5.96 39.67
C PHE A 16 22.58 4.48 39.46
N SER A 17 21.31 4.18 39.18
CA SER A 17 20.84 2.80 38.97
C SER A 17 21.10 2.26 37.56
N ASN A 18 21.66 3.05 36.64
CA ASN A 18 21.79 2.65 35.24
C ASN A 18 23.25 2.33 34.86
N SER A 19 23.80 1.28 35.48
CA SER A 19 25.16 0.78 35.25
C SER A 19 25.28 -0.18 34.05
N ARG A 20 24.45 -0.05 33.01
CA ARG A 20 24.39 -1.03 31.90
C ARG A 20 24.73 -0.51 30.51
N LEU A 21 25.46 0.59 30.37
CA LEU A 21 25.90 1.05 29.04
C LEU A 21 27.35 1.52 29.06
N ILE A 22 28.29 0.60 29.30
CA ILE A 22 29.65 0.74 28.78
C ILE A 22 29.64 0.05 27.40
N CYS A 23 28.98 0.68 26.44
CA CYS A 23 29.07 0.31 25.04
C CYS A 23 29.95 1.36 24.36
N THR A 24 31.14 0.96 23.91
CA THR A 24 32.14 1.87 23.30
C THR A 24 31.91 2.10 21.81
N SER A 25 30.98 1.37 21.18
CA SER A 25 30.61 1.65 19.80
C SER A 25 29.78 2.92 19.76
N GLY A 26 30.19 3.89 18.95
CA GLY A 26 29.41 5.11 18.71
C GLY A 26 27.97 4.76 18.30
N ILE A 27 27.01 5.59 18.70
CA ILE A 27 25.61 5.44 18.30
C ILE A 27 25.55 5.40 16.77
N GLN A 28 25.29 4.23 16.19
CA GLN A 28 25.01 4.14 14.76
C GLN A 28 23.72 4.92 14.50
N ARG A 29 23.85 6.14 13.96
CA ARG A 29 22.72 6.94 13.45
C ARG A 29 22.29 6.44 12.07
N SER A 30 22.27 5.14 11.84
CA SER A 30 21.74 4.60 10.59
C SER A 30 20.22 4.74 10.61
N HIS A 31 19.65 5.16 9.47
CA HIS A 31 18.22 5.41 9.31
C HIS A 31 17.35 4.15 9.51
N ALA A 32 17.97 2.96 9.47
CA ALA A 32 17.33 1.68 9.76
C ALA A 32 18.28 0.76 10.54
N PRO A 33 17.76 -0.10 11.44
CA PRO A 33 18.54 -1.13 12.10
C PRO A 33 18.80 -2.31 11.14
N TRP A 34 19.98 -2.91 11.26
CA TRP A 34 20.32 -4.16 10.57
C TRP A 34 19.69 -5.36 11.28
N ASN A 35 19.06 -6.25 10.52
CA ASN A 35 18.48 -7.50 11.00
C ASN A 35 18.93 -8.67 10.13
N TYR A 36 19.21 -9.82 10.74
CA TYR A 36 19.63 -11.05 10.04
C TYR A 36 18.86 -12.27 10.56
N ARG A 37 18.24 -13.03 9.65
CA ARG A 37 17.39 -14.20 9.96
C ARG A 37 16.27 -13.94 10.97
N CYS A 38 15.88 -12.67 11.14
CA CYS A 38 14.77 -12.23 11.96
C CYS A 38 13.90 -11.26 11.14
N PRO A 39 12.60 -11.15 11.46
CA PRO A 39 11.74 -10.18 10.80
C PRO A 39 12.27 -8.74 11.01
N PRO A 40 11.99 -7.84 10.06
CA PRO A 40 12.36 -6.43 10.16
C PRO A 40 11.76 -5.80 11.43
N PRO A 41 12.34 -4.68 11.93
CA PRO A 41 11.76 -4.04 13.10
C PRO A 41 10.35 -3.54 12.72
N PRO A 42 9.44 -3.39 13.69
CA PRO A 42 8.12 -2.82 13.41
C PRO A 42 8.28 -1.42 12.80
N GLN A 43 7.67 -1.21 11.64
CA GLN A 43 7.61 0.10 11.00
C GLN A 43 6.75 1.04 11.84
N PRO A 44 6.98 2.36 11.76
CA PRO A 44 6.13 3.31 12.46
C PRO A 44 4.68 3.19 11.95
N LYS A 45 3.72 3.28 12.88
CA LYS A 45 2.30 3.02 12.64
C LYS A 45 1.71 3.83 11.47
N TYR A 46 2.21 5.04 11.23
CA TYR A 46 1.72 5.90 10.16
C TYR A 46 1.92 5.30 8.76
N ILE A 47 2.99 4.50 8.57
CA ILE A 47 3.26 3.85 7.27
C ILE A 47 2.18 2.81 6.99
N HIS A 48 1.81 2.02 8.00
CA HIS A 48 0.74 1.02 7.86
C HIS A 48 -0.61 1.70 7.57
N THR A 49 -0.97 2.73 8.34
CA THR A 49 -2.24 3.44 8.11
C THR A 49 -2.28 4.13 6.75
N LEU A 50 -1.14 4.64 6.26
CA LEU A 50 -1.05 5.25 4.94
C LEU A 50 -1.19 4.20 3.84
N ALA A 51 -0.53 3.05 3.99
CA ALA A 51 -0.64 1.93 3.06
C ALA A 51 -2.10 1.44 2.96
N ASP A 52 -2.77 1.26 4.10
CA ASP A 52 -4.17 0.85 4.15
C ASP A 52 -5.10 1.92 3.52
N GLY A 53 -4.83 3.20 3.76
CA GLY A 53 -5.60 4.30 3.17
C GLY A 53 -5.47 4.37 1.65
N ILE A 54 -4.27 4.20 1.11
CA ILE A 54 -4.03 4.16 -0.34
C ILE A 54 -4.69 2.93 -0.96
N ALA A 55 -4.58 1.76 -0.32
CA ALA A 55 -5.23 0.54 -0.78
C ALA A 55 -6.76 0.69 -0.82
N ALA A 56 -7.35 1.31 0.21
CA ALA A 56 -8.79 1.58 0.25
C ALA A 56 -9.21 2.55 -0.87
N LEU A 57 -8.45 3.61 -1.12
CA LEU A 57 -8.72 4.56 -2.19
C LEU A 57 -8.65 3.89 -3.57
N MET A 58 -7.64 3.04 -3.80
CA MET A 58 -7.50 2.29 -5.05
C MET A 58 -8.73 1.41 -5.29
N TRP A 59 -9.14 0.61 -4.31
CA TRP A 59 -10.29 -0.28 -4.46
C TRP A 59 -11.61 0.47 -4.58
N TRP A 60 -11.79 1.56 -3.82
CA TRP A 60 -12.94 2.44 -3.99
C TRP A 60 -13.02 2.97 -5.43
N TRP A 61 -11.90 3.44 -5.99
CA TRP A 61 -11.85 3.96 -7.36
C TRP A 61 -12.23 2.90 -8.40
N VAL A 62 -11.69 1.68 -8.26
CA VAL A 62 -12.00 0.55 -9.16
C VAL A 62 -13.48 0.19 -9.09
N LEU A 63 -14.03 0.03 -7.89
CA LEU A 63 -15.44 -0.34 -7.70
C LEU A 63 -16.38 0.77 -8.18
N TRP A 64 -16.00 2.03 -7.95
CA TRP A 64 -16.76 3.17 -8.44
C TRP A 64 -16.83 3.23 -9.97
N HIS A 65 -15.70 3.00 -10.66
CA HIS A 65 -15.68 2.99 -12.13
C HIS A 65 -16.36 1.76 -12.71
N LEU A 66 -16.28 0.62 -12.02
CA LEU A 66 -17.01 -0.58 -12.43
C LEU A 66 -18.53 -0.37 -12.39
N PHE A 67 -19.05 0.41 -11.44
CA PHE A 67 -20.48 0.73 -11.38
C PHE A 67 -20.89 1.87 -12.34
N THR A 68 -20.08 2.92 -12.46
CA THR A 68 -20.44 4.11 -13.25
C THR A 68 -20.12 3.98 -14.74
N GLN A 69 -19.15 3.14 -15.11
CA GLN A 69 -18.63 3.00 -16.47
C GLN A 69 -18.33 1.54 -16.81
N TYR A 70 -19.31 0.66 -16.57
CA TYR A 70 -19.20 -0.78 -16.80
C TYR A 70 -18.90 -1.15 -18.27
N ASP A 71 -19.32 -0.31 -19.23
CA ASP A 71 -19.17 -0.54 -20.68
C ASP A 71 -17.71 -0.73 -21.12
N HIS A 72 -16.74 -0.15 -20.41
CA HIS A 72 -15.31 -0.37 -20.73
C HIS A 72 -14.86 -1.81 -20.50
N ILE A 73 -15.58 -2.56 -19.66
CA ILE A 73 -15.26 -3.95 -19.33
C ILE A 73 -16.05 -4.90 -20.24
N THR A 74 -17.34 -4.64 -20.45
CA THR A 74 -18.21 -5.53 -21.24
C THR A 74 -18.24 -5.25 -22.73
N GLY A 75 -17.68 -4.12 -23.15
CA GLY A 75 -17.80 -3.63 -24.52
C GLY A 75 -18.97 -2.65 -24.63
N GLU A 76 -18.71 -1.54 -25.33
CA GLU A 76 -19.69 -0.49 -25.61
C GLU A 76 -20.61 -0.85 -26.78
N PHE A 77 -20.13 -1.71 -27.69
CA PHE A 77 -20.84 -2.07 -28.92
C PHE A 77 -21.27 -3.53 -28.89
N ASP A 78 -22.51 -3.78 -29.30
CA ASP A 78 -23.00 -5.13 -29.53
C ASP A 78 -22.15 -5.82 -30.61
N TYR A 79 -21.70 -7.02 -30.31
CA TYR A 79 -20.91 -7.80 -31.26
C TYR A 79 -21.83 -8.33 -32.37
N PRO A 80 -21.60 -7.98 -33.65
CA PRO A 80 -22.43 -8.47 -34.74
C PRO A 80 -22.24 -9.98 -34.93
N ASP A 81 -23.34 -10.69 -35.16
CA ASP A 81 -23.33 -12.11 -35.45
C ASP A 81 -23.00 -12.32 -36.95
N PRO A 82 -21.82 -12.88 -37.29
CA PRO A 82 -21.38 -13.02 -38.68
C PRO A 82 -22.25 -13.99 -39.48
N SER A 83 -23.01 -14.87 -38.83
CA SER A 83 -23.92 -15.80 -39.50
C SER A 83 -25.17 -15.14 -40.09
N LYS A 84 -25.44 -13.88 -39.72
CA LYS A 84 -26.59 -13.11 -40.20
C LYS A 84 -26.25 -12.24 -41.41
N TRP A 85 -24.98 -12.18 -41.80
CA TRP A 85 -24.57 -11.44 -43.01
C TRP A 85 -25.04 -12.20 -44.25
N THR A 86 -25.64 -11.48 -45.19
CA THR A 86 -26.14 -12.09 -46.42
C THR A 86 -24.97 -12.35 -47.37
N ASP A 87 -25.09 -13.41 -48.18
CA ASP A 87 -24.07 -13.76 -49.17
C ASP A 87 -23.85 -12.62 -50.20
N GLU A 88 -24.89 -11.81 -50.44
CA GLU A 88 -24.81 -10.58 -51.26
C GLU A 88 -23.89 -9.51 -50.65
N GLU A 89 -23.97 -9.26 -49.34
CA GLU A 89 -23.08 -8.32 -48.64
C GLU A 89 -21.65 -8.85 -48.55
N LEU A 90 -21.50 -10.17 -48.50
CA LEU A 90 -20.21 -10.85 -48.41
C LEU A 90 -19.56 -11.08 -49.79
N GLY A 91 -20.28 -10.79 -50.88
CA GLY A 91 -19.81 -10.93 -52.25
C GLY A 91 -19.59 -12.38 -52.67
N ILE A 92 -20.31 -13.33 -52.06
CA ILE A 92 -20.25 -14.74 -52.42
C ILE A 92 -21.17 -14.95 -53.63
N PRO A 93 -20.64 -15.41 -54.78
CA PRO A 93 -21.47 -15.66 -55.97
C PRO A 93 -22.42 -16.85 -55.72
N CYS A 94 -23.64 -16.78 -56.26
CA CYS A 94 -24.53 -17.92 -56.29
C CYS A 94 -23.98 -19.00 -57.23
N ASP A 95 -24.15 -20.28 -56.86
CA ASP A 95 -23.69 -21.43 -57.66
C ASP A 95 -24.34 -21.50 -59.07
N ASP A 96 -25.43 -20.75 -59.30
CA ASP A 96 -26.16 -20.70 -60.57
C ASP A 96 -25.49 -19.81 -61.65
N ASP A 97 -24.46 -19.03 -61.29
CA ASP A 97 -23.76 -18.09 -62.18
C ASP A 97 -22.48 -18.67 -62.85
N GLN A 98 -22.30 -20.01 -62.86
CA GLN A 98 -21.17 -20.72 -63.49
C GLN A 98 -21.56 -21.53 -64.73
#